data_AF-A0A1E3E713-F1
#
_entry.id   AF-A0A1E3E713-F1
#
_cell.length_a   1.000
_cell.length_b   1.000
_cell.length_c   1.000
_cell.angle_alpha   90.00
_cell.angle_beta   90.00
_cell.angle_gamma   90.00
#
_symmetry.space_group_name_H-M   'P 1'
#
loop_
_entity.id
_entity.type
_entity.pdbx_description
1 polymer ?
#
loop_
_entity_poly.entity_id
_entity_poly.type
_entity_poly.pdbx_seq_one_letter_code
_entity_poly.pdbx_strand_id
1 'polypeptide(L)'
;MIVSKISDELITEKAKLEWLAYWRHFSTVKHRLCCEANCTAEHDYGVLVRKDGEERKVFVVPLCKAHSDNLERLEVSDGTEIISADLTL
;
A
#
# COMPACT_ATOMS: atom_id res chain seq x y z
N MET A 1 4.05 11.11 5.05
CA MET A 1 3.13 11.45 3.91
C MET A 1 1.77 10.81 4.14
N ILE A 2 0.65 11.47 3.86
CA ILE A 2 -0.70 10.91 4.11
C ILE A 2 -1.28 10.27 2.84
N VAL A 3 -1.84 9.07 2.99
CA VAL A 3 -2.58 8.37 1.92
C VAL A 3 -3.95 7.90 2.39
N SER A 4 -4.88 7.74 1.45
CA SER A 4 -6.23 7.19 1.68
C SER A 4 -6.52 6.02 0.76
N LYS A 5 -7.26 5.03 1.25
CA LYS A 5 -7.65 3.85 0.48
C LYS A 5 -8.53 4.21 -0.72
N ILE A 6 -8.41 3.47 -1.80
CA ILE A 6 -9.36 3.50 -2.91
C ILE A 6 -10.44 2.44 -2.64
N SER A 7 -11.70 2.89 -2.58
CA SER A 7 -12.96 2.17 -2.26
C SER A 7 -12.93 0.63 -2.09
N ASP A 8 -13.64 0.17 -1.06
CA ASP A 8 -13.70 -1.21 -0.58
C ASP A 8 -14.50 -2.20 -1.44
N GLU A 9 -15.30 -1.74 -2.39
CA GLU A 9 -16.43 -2.54 -2.89
C GLU A 9 -16.06 -3.87 -3.57
N LEU A 10 -14.80 -4.11 -3.95
CA LEU A 10 -14.38 -5.35 -4.61
C LEU A 10 -12.94 -5.85 -4.27
N ILE A 11 -12.31 -5.38 -3.19
CA ILE A 11 -10.93 -5.77 -2.88
C ILE A 11 -10.90 -7.15 -2.18
N THR A 12 -10.78 -8.21 -2.98
CA THR A 12 -10.60 -9.58 -2.47
C THR A 12 -9.22 -9.79 -1.84
N GLU A 13 -9.09 -10.77 -0.95
CA GLU A 13 -7.79 -11.15 -0.36
C GLU A 13 -6.77 -11.53 -1.45
N LYS A 14 -7.22 -12.17 -2.54
CA LYS A 14 -6.39 -12.47 -3.71
C LYS A 14 -5.80 -11.20 -4.34
N ALA A 15 -6.64 -10.19 -4.59
CA ALA A 15 -6.19 -8.94 -5.17
C ALA A 15 -5.14 -8.25 -4.28
N LYS A 16 -5.34 -8.27 -2.96
CA LYS A 16 -4.36 -7.74 -2.00
C LYS A 16 -3.00 -8.43 -2.10
N LEU A 17 -2.98 -9.74 -2.30
CA LEU A 17 -1.74 -10.51 -2.48
C LEU A 17 -1.06 -10.20 -3.83
N GLU A 18 -1.83 -10.08 -4.91
CA GLU A 18 -1.32 -9.70 -6.23
C GLU A 18 -0.71 -8.29 -6.20
N TRP A 19 -1.36 -7.34 -5.53
CA TRP A 19 -0.80 -6.00 -5.33
C TRP A 19 0.45 -6.00 -4.48
N LEU A 20 0.55 -6.87 -3.47
CA LEU A 20 1.81 -7.00 -2.72
C LEU A 20 2.93 -7.51 -3.61
N ALA A 21 2.66 -8.51 -4.44
CA ALA A 21 3.64 -9.04 -5.38
C ALA A 21 4.09 -7.97 -6.38
N TYR A 22 3.16 -7.17 -6.90
CA TYR A 22 3.44 -6.01 -7.74
C TYR A 22 4.34 -5.00 -7.04
N TRP A 23 4.00 -4.61 -5.81
CA TRP A 23 4.83 -3.69 -5.03
C TRP A 23 6.24 -4.23 -4.82
N ARG A 24 6.37 -5.52 -4.45
CA ARG A 24 7.68 -6.18 -4.25
C ARG A 24 8.51 -6.27 -5.53
N HIS A 25 7.87 -6.31 -6.71
CA HIS A 25 8.58 -6.37 -7.98
C HIS A 25 9.27 -5.03 -8.31
N PHE A 26 8.57 -3.91 -8.08
CA PHE A 26 9.08 -2.57 -8.43
C PHE A 26 9.79 -1.86 -7.27
N SER A 27 9.54 -2.27 -6.03
CA SER A 27 10.21 -1.72 -4.86
C SER A 27 11.69 -2.10 -4.86
N THR A 28 12.54 -1.10 -4.66
CA THR A 28 13.98 -1.26 -4.40
C THR A 28 14.24 -1.57 -2.92
N VAL A 29 13.26 -1.29 -2.06
CA VAL A 29 13.33 -1.49 -0.62
C VAL A 29 12.93 -2.92 -0.22
N LYS A 30 13.78 -3.58 0.56
CA LYS A 30 13.59 -4.98 0.99
C LYS A 30 13.00 -5.15 2.39
N HIS A 31 12.53 -4.07 3.03
CA HIS A 31 11.94 -4.21 4.36
C HIS A 31 10.61 -4.96 4.29
N ARG A 32 10.33 -5.70 5.37
CA ARG A 32 9.11 -6.49 5.50
C ARG A 32 8.05 -5.81 6.35
N LEU A 33 8.30 -4.59 6.81
CA LEU A 33 7.38 -3.87 7.71
C LEU A 33 6.23 -3.22 6.95
N CYS A 34 5.09 -3.15 7.63
CA CYS A 34 3.94 -2.33 7.27
C CYS A 34 4.37 -0.88 7.03
N CYS A 35 3.83 -0.23 6.02
CA CYS A 35 4.23 1.12 5.65
C CYS A 35 3.69 2.22 6.58
N GLU A 36 2.76 1.90 7.48
CA GLU A 36 2.26 2.86 8.47
C GLU A 36 3.39 3.27 9.43
N ALA A 37 3.55 4.57 9.67
CA ALA A 37 4.69 5.17 10.36
C ALA A 37 5.00 4.59 11.75
N ASN A 38 3.97 4.14 12.49
CA ASN A 38 4.10 3.64 13.85
C ASN A 38 3.90 2.12 13.96
N CYS A 39 3.80 1.42 12.82
CA CYS A 39 3.54 0.00 12.79
C CYS A 39 4.83 -0.80 12.70
N THR A 40 5.00 -1.75 13.60
CA THR A 40 6.15 -2.67 13.60
C THR A 40 5.79 -4.07 13.09
N ALA A 41 4.56 -4.28 12.61
CA ALA A 41 4.12 -5.56 12.06
C ALA A 41 4.67 -5.77 10.64
N GLU A 42 4.78 -7.03 10.21
CA GLU A 42 5.12 -7.33 8.82
C GLU A 42 3.97 -6.98 7.85
N HIS A 43 4.29 -6.71 6.59
CA HIS A 43 3.30 -6.59 5.52
C HIS A 43 2.84 -7.95 5.03
N ASP A 44 1.51 -8.09 4.96
CA ASP A 44 0.82 -9.27 4.44
C ASP A 44 0.16 -8.98 3.09
N TYR A 45 -0.12 -7.70 2.80
CA TYR A 45 -0.97 -7.28 1.70
C TYR A 45 -0.48 -5.99 1.04
N GLY A 46 -0.81 -5.83 -0.24
CA GLY A 46 -0.68 -4.58 -0.98
C GLY A 46 -2.05 -3.91 -1.09
N VAL A 47 -2.08 -2.60 -0.92
CA VAL A 47 -3.32 -1.81 -0.97
C VAL A 47 -3.19 -0.65 -1.94
N LEU A 48 -4.25 -0.44 -2.71
CA LEU A 48 -4.38 0.71 -3.60
C LEU A 48 -4.77 1.95 -2.81
N VAL A 49 -3.98 3.00 -2.94
CA VAL A 49 -4.14 4.26 -2.21
C VAL A 49 -3.99 5.46 -3.12
N ARG A 50 -4.53 6.59 -2.68
CA ARG A 50 -4.26 7.93 -3.23
C ARG A 50 -3.42 8.71 -2.25
N LYS A 51 -2.46 9.48 -2.75
CA LYS A 51 -1.73 10.45 -1.94
C LYS A 51 -2.56 11.72 -1.81
N ASP A 52 -2.47 12.36 -0.65
CA ASP A 52 -3.05 13.69 -0.48
C ASP A 52 -2.39 14.66 -1.47
N GLY A 53 -3.20 15.43 -2.20
CA GLY A 53 -2.74 16.31 -3.29
C GLY A 53 -2.50 15.63 -4.66
N GLU A 54 -2.58 14.31 -4.79
CA GLU A 54 -2.48 13.59 -6.08
C GLU A 54 -3.71 12.70 -6.35
N GLU A 55 -4.91 13.28 -6.27
CA GLU A 55 -6.17 12.51 -6.30
C GLU A 55 -6.42 11.69 -7.58
N ARG A 56 -5.75 12.04 -8.69
CA ARG A 56 -5.90 11.36 -9.98
C ARG A 56 -4.99 10.15 -10.14
N LYS A 57 -3.99 9.99 -9.27
CA LYS A 57 -3.03 8.89 -9.35
C LYS A 57 -3.32 7.83 -8.32
N VAL A 58 -3.06 6.59 -8.71
CA VAL A 58 -3.24 5.42 -7.87
C VAL A 58 -1.89 4.82 -7.58
N PHE A 59 -1.67 4.49 -6.33
CA PHE A 59 -0.44 3.90 -5.87
C PHE A 59 -0.69 2.62 -5.10
N VAL A 60 0.34 1.79 -4.99
CA VAL A 60 0.37 0.57 -4.19
C VAL A 60 1.31 0.78 -3.00
N VAL A 61 0.85 0.40 -1.81
CA VAL A 61 1.66 0.38 -0.58
C VAL A 61 1.51 -0.95 0.17
N PRO A 62 2.55 -1.39 0.90
CA PRO A 62 2.52 -2.63 1.67
C PRO A 62 1.97 -2.39 3.09
N LEU A 63 1.00 -3.19 3.52
CA LEU A 63 0.37 -3.10 4.84
C LEU A 63 0.25 -4.47 5.50
N CYS A 64 0.24 -4.49 6.83
CA CYS A 64 -0.16 -5.67 7.58
C CYS A 64 -1.66 -5.95 7.41
N LYS A 65 -2.10 -7.16 7.78
CA LYS A 65 -3.53 -7.52 7.74
C LYS A 65 -4.46 -6.48 8.38
N ALA A 66 -4.16 -6.10 9.62
CA ALA A 66 -4.99 -5.19 10.40
C ALA A 66 -5.19 -3.82 9.73
N HIS A 67 -4.11 -3.24 9.21
CA HIS A 67 -4.19 -1.96 8.49
C HIS A 67 -4.83 -2.13 7.11
N SER A 68 -4.62 -3.24 6.41
CA SER A 68 -5.26 -3.47 5.11
C SER A 68 -6.79 -3.58 5.20
N ASP A 69 -7.30 -4.04 6.34
CA ASP A 69 -8.74 -4.27 6.57
C ASP A 69 -9.45 -3.00 7.07
N ASN A 70 -8.77 -2.14 7.84
CA ASN A 70 -9.37 -0.95 8.47
C ASN A 70 -8.78 0.38 7.98
N LEU A 71 -8.29 0.44 6.74
CA LEU A 71 -7.66 1.65 6.22
C LEU A 71 -8.68 2.68 5.74
N GLU A 72 -8.77 3.82 6.44
CA GLU A 72 -9.40 5.05 5.93
C GLU A 72 -8.34 6.04 5.44
N ARG A 73 -7.45 6.46 6.35
CA ARG A 73 -6.26 7.28 6.08
C ARG A 73 -5.10 6.76 6.93
N LEU A 74 -3.88 6.81 6.39
CA LEU A 74 -2.68 6.48 7.15
C LEU A 74 -1.53 7.43 6.81
N GLU A 75 -0.63 7.61 7.79
CA GLU A 75 0.66 8.25 7.56
C GLU A 75 1.69 7.20 7.18
N VAL A 76 2.25 7.32 5.98
CA VAL A 76 3.29 6.43 5.47
C VAL A 76 4.65 6.84 6.03
N SER A 77 5.38 5.86 6.54
CA SER A 77 6.77 5.96 6.99
C SER A 77 7.69 6.46 5.88
N ASP A 78 8.59 7.37 6.20
CA ASP A 78 9.47 8.03 5.22
C ASP A 78 10.43 7.05 4.49
N GLY A 79 10.64 5.85 5.04
CA GLY A 79 11.46 4.81 4.42
C GLY A 79 10.72 3.90 3.43
N THR A 80 9.39 4.02 3.29
CA THR A 80 8.60 3.16 2.41
C THR A 80 8.43 3.76 1.02
N GLU A 81 8.80 2.98 0.00
CA GLU A 81 8.49 3.32 -1.38
C GLU A 81 7.00 3.16 -1.67
N ILE A 82 6.44 4.16 -2.35
CA ILE A 82 5.07 4.14 -2.86
C ILE A 82 5.13 3.98 -4.37
N ILE A 83 4.60 2.86 -4.86
CA ILE A 83 4.73 2.45 -6.26
C ILE A 83 3.49 2.89 -7.04
N SER A 84 3.67 3.47 -8.21
CA SER A 84 2.55 3.84 -9.09
C SER A 84 1.86 2.59 -9.62
N ALA A 85 0.53 2.53 -9.63
CA ALA A 85 -0.22 1.34 -10.06
C ALA A 85 -0.35 1.19 -11.59
N ASP A 86 0.17 2.16 -12.36
CA ASP A 86 0.18 2.21 -13.82
C ASP A 86 1.52 1.78 -14.44
N LEU A 87 2.48 1.29 -13.65
CA LEU A 87 3.70 0.70 -14.21
C LEU A 87 3.35 -0.62 -14.89
N THR A 88 3.77 -0.75 -16.15
CA THR A 88 3.64 -1.97 -16.93
C THR A 88 4.83 -2.90 -16.66
N LEU A 89 4.57 -4.21 -16.63
CA LEU A 89 5.60 -5.26 -16.64
C LEU A 89 6.28 -5.35 -18.02
#